data_AF-A0A7I8JR48-F1
#
_entry.id   AF-A0A7I8JR48-F1
#
_cell.length_a   1.000
_cell.length_b   1.000
_cell.length_c   1.000
_cell.angle_alpha   90.00
_cell.angle_beta   90.00
_cell.angle_gamma   90.00
#
_symmetry.space_group_name_H-M   'P 1'
#
loop_
_entity.id
_entity.type
_entity.pdbx_description
1 polymer ?
#
loop_
_entity_poly.entity_id
_entity_poly.type
_entity_poly.pdbx_seq_one_letter_code
_entity_poly.pdbx_strand_id
1 'polypeptide(L)'
;MALTSLTGLCDFLSISAQQRKSIRLTISPQVTQHHIWRGAVEELLRNLGAESRAAALGRRRSPALRMAEQIAASCLRFLADAEQETTPLWMKLSPRRGRRRGREGAPGDATMGEVLEMFGHLSACLAEEEKLWAAAALGKVEAMKEGLYQIKDLLVEREIGYREARRQDSLVQKRLSKGLGHSSRCLFTLLVYYLYGAVSDLEVDLCGLFGDGAGRRRVSAGKVLTAGDERMVGSALKQLDRVLGKRAALDLRGHIWWVGAEPRSLMYRGNWFFIHDLKL
;
A
#
# COMPACT_ATOMS: atom_id res chain seq x y z
N MET A 1 13.64 4.93 -12.03
CA MET A 1 12.92 3.65 -12.26
C MET A 1 11.93 3.48 -11.12
N ALA A 2 10.65 3.26 -11.40
CA ALA A 2 9.69 2.93 -10.35
C ALA A 2 9.84 1.45 -9.96
N LEU A 3 10.18 1.18 -8.69
CA LEU A 3 10.19 -0.17 -8.16
C LEU A 3 8.73 -0.58 -7.87
N THR A 4 8.24 -1.57 -8.61
CA THR A 4 6.83 -2.02 -8.53
C THR A 4 6.67 -3.47 -8.11
N SER A 5 7.78 -4.20 -7.92
CA SER A 5 7.80 -5.61 -7.55
C SER A 5 8.99 -5.95 -6.67
N LEU A 6 8.87 -7.04 -5.90
CA LEU A 6 10.00 -7.59 -5.13
C LEU A 6 11.12 -8.09 -6.06
N THR A 7 10.77 -8.62 -7.24
CA THR A 7 11.75 -8.99 -8.26
C THR A 7 12.62 -7.79 -8.65
N GLY A 8 12.00 -6.67 -9.04
CA GLY A 8 12.73 -5.46 -9.42
C GLY A 8 13.61 -4.92 -8.29
N LEU A 9 13.12 -4.94 -7.04
CA LEU A 9 13.93 -4.56 -5.87
C LEU A 9 15.12 -5.50 -5.66
N CYS A 10 14.92 -6.81 -5.79
CA CYS A 10 15.97 -7.81 -5.61
C CYS A 10 17.00 -7.75 -6.74
N ASP A 11 16.59 -7.49 -7.97
CA ASP A 11 17.49 -7.27 -9.11
C ASP A 11 18.33 -6.03 -8.89
N PHE A 12 17.70 -4.92 -8.48
CA PHE A 12 18.38 -3.67 -8.15
C PHE A 12 19.44 -3.85 -7.06
N LEU A 13 19.10 -4.63 -6.01
CA LEU A 13 20.01 -4.93 -4.90
C LEU A 13 20.98 -6.08 -5.18
N SER A 14 20.99 -6.65 -6.40
CA SER A 14 21.82 -7.80 -6.78
C SER A 14 21.69 -9.01 -5.83
N ILE A 15 20.47 -9.25 -5.34
CA ILE A 15 20.15 -10.36 -4.42
C ILE A 15 20.08 -11.68 -5.20
N SER A 16 20.72 -12.73 -4.68
CA SER A 16 20.73 -14.04 -5.32
C SER A 16 19.38 -14.76 -5.27
N ALA A 17 19.15 -15.72 -6.17
CA ALA A 17 17.89 -16.46 -6.22
C ALA A 17 17.56 -17.20 -4.90
N GLN A 18 18.58 -17.73 -4.21
CA GLN A 18 18.41 -18.39 -2.91
C GLN A 18 17.97 -17.40 -1.82
N GLN A 19 18.58 -16.21 -1.79
CA GLN A 19 18.20 -15.15 -0.87
C GLN A 19 16.78 -14.63 -1.15
N ARG A 20 16.39 -14.48 -2.42
CA ARG A 20 15.01 -14.11 -2.80
C ARG A 20 14.00 -15.08 -2.20
N LYS A 21 14.24 -16.39 -2.36
CA LYS A 21 13.39 -17.44 -1.79
C LYS A 21 13.27 -17.31 -0.27
N SER A 22 14.39 -17.10 0.42
CA SER A 22 14.40 -16.88 1.88
C SER A 22 13.61 -15.64 2.28
N ILE A 23 13.85 -14.50 1.63
CA ILE A 23 13.15 -13.23 1.84
C ILE A 23 11.64 -13.42 1.71
N ARG A 24 11.18 -14.11 0.66
CA ARG A 24 9.75 -14.36 0.45
C ARG A 24 9.15 -15.23 1.53
N LEU A 25 9.81 -16.31 1.94
CA LEU A 25 9.32 -17.19 3.01
C LEU A 25 9.18 -16.44 4.33
N THR A 26 10.04 -15.47 4.60
CA THR A 26 10.01 -14.66 5.82
C THR A 26 9.00 -13.50 5.74
N ILE A 27 8.96 -12.77 4.63
CA ILE A 27 8.18 -11.53 4.49
C ILE A 27 6.73 -11.80 4.10
N SER A 28 6.46 -12.72 3.17
CA SER A 28 5.11 -12.91 2.62
C SER A 28 4.06 -13.19 3.70
N PRO A 29 4.28 -14.06 4.70
CA PRO A 29 3.30 -14.27 5.76
C PRO A 29 3.04 -12.99 6.59
N GLN A 30 4.04 -12.13 6.78
CA GLN A 30 3.90 -10.91 7.57
C GLN A 30 3.05 -9.87 6.83
N VAL A 31 3.33 -9.65 5.54
CA VAL A 31 2.67 -8.60 4.75
C VAL A 31 1.31 -8.99 4.21
N THR A 32 0.98 -10.30 4.21
CA THR A 32 -0.32 -10.81 3.72
C THR A 32 -1.34 -11.03 4.82
N GLN A 33 -1.08 -10.56 6.04
CA GLN A 33 -2.07 -10.60 7.11
C GLN A 33 -3.32 -9.81 6.73
N HIS A 34 -4.49 -10.30 7.11
CA HIS A 34 -5.76 -9.71 6.71
C HIS A 34 -5.89 -8.22 7.08
N HIS A 35 -5.44 -7.81 8.28
CA HIS A 35 -5.45 -6.40 8.67
C HIS A 35 -4.51 -5.52 7.84
N ILE A 36 -3.37 -6.06 7.39
CA ILE A 36 -2.44 -5.33 6.49
C ILE A 36 -3.08 -5.17 5.11
N TRP A 37 -3.67 -6.25 4.58
CA TRP A 37 -4.40 -6.20 3.32
C TRP A 37 -5.56 -5.20 3.37
N ARG A 38 -6.39 -5.28 4.41
CA ARG A 38 -7.54 -4.41 4.60
C ARG A 38 -7.11 -2.95 4.75
N GLY A 39 -6.12 -2.69 5.61
CA GLY A 39 -5.56 -1.36 5.79
C GLY A 39 -5.01 -0.77 4.48
N ALA A 40 -4.33 -1.58 3.67
CA ALA A 40 -3.82 -1.13 2.36
C ALA A 40 -4.96 -0.79 1.38
N VAL A 41 -6.02 -1.61 1.33
CA VAL A 41 -7.20 -1.35 0.50
C VAL A 41 -7.87 -0.05 0.93
N GLU A 42 -8.11 0.13 2.22
CA GLU A 42 -8.76 1.33 2.75
C GLU A 42 -7.93 2.58 2.47
N GLU A 43 -6.61 2.51 2.67
CA GLU A 43 -5.68 3.61 2.39
C GLU A 43 -5.67 3.99 0.91
N LEU A 44 -5.62 3.01 0.01
CA LEU A 44 -5.71 3.24 -1.44
C LEU A 44 -7.01 3.98 -1.81
N LEU A 45 -8.16 3.51 -1.31
CA LEU A 45 -9.46 4.10 -1.62
C LEU A 45 -9.61 5.52 -1.05
N ARG A 46 -9.08 5.77 0.16
CA ARG A 46 -9.04 7.12 0.75
C ARG A 46 -8.17 8.07 -0.06
N ASN A 47 -6.98 7.63 -0.48
CA ASN A 47 -6.07 8.43 -1.31
C ASN A 47 -6.68 8.76 -2.66
N LEU A 48 -7.31 7.79 -3.34
CA LEU A 48 -8.04 8.03 -4.57
C LEU A 48 -9.16 9.06 -4.40
N GLY A 49 -9.92 8.96 -3.31
CA GLY A 49 -10.96 9.94 -2.98
C GLY A 49 -10.40 11.35 -2.69
N ALA A 50 -9.24 11.45 -2.06
CA ALA A 50 -8.57 12.73 -1.79
C ALA A 50 -8.01 13.36 -3.08
N GLU A 51 -7.33 12.57 -3.91
CA GLU A 51 -6.75 13.01 -5.18
C GLU A 51 -7.84 13.44 -6.19
N SER A 52 -8.93 12.68 -6.29
CA SER A 52 -10.10 13.06 -7.11
C SER A 52 -10.71 14.38 -6.65
N ARG A 53 -10.81 14.60 -5.33
CA ARG A 53 -11.28 15.87 -4.75
C ARG A 53 -10.32 17.02 -5.04
N ALA A 54 -9.02 16.82 -4.90
CA ALA A 54 -8.00 17.82 -5.19
C ALA A 54 -7.97 18.18 -6.69
N ALA A 55 -8.09 17.19 -7.58
CA ALA A 55 -8.14 17.38 -9.02
C ALA A 55 -9.36 18.16 -9.51
N ALA A 56 -10.37 18.34 -8.66
CA ALA A 56 -11.58 19.10 -8.94
C ALA A 56 -11.50 20.59 -8.56
N LEU A 57 -10.51 20.99 -7.77
CA LEU A 57 -10.33 22.38 -7.35
C LEU A 57 -9.86 23.29 -8.50
N GLY A 58 -9.45 22.72 -9.65
CA GLY A 58 -8.96 23.46 -10.82
C GLY A 58 -9.82 23.36 -12.09
N ARG A 59 -10.84 22.49 -12.15
CA ARG A 59 -11.73 22.29 -13.32
C ARG A 59 -12.96 21.45 -12.96
N ARG A 60 -13.98 21.46 -13.83
CA ARG A 60 -15.19 20.62 -13.69
C ARG A 60 -14.79 19.14 -13.65
N ARG A 61 -15.28 18.40 -12.66
CA ARG A 61 -15.06 16.95 -12.56
C ARG A 61 -15.65 16.25 -13.78
N SER A 62 -14.90 15.31 -14.35
CA SER A 62 -15.45 14.39 -15.34
C SER A 62 -16.50 13.48 -14.69
N PRO A 63 -17.47 12.98 -15.49
CA PRO A 63 -18.41 11.96 -15.02
C PRO A 63 -17.71 10.71 -14.49
N ALA A 64 -16.64 10.26 -15.17
CA ALA A 64 -15.84 9.09 -14.77
C ALA A 64 -15.22 9.26 -13.38
N LEU A 65 -14.63 10.41 -13.06
CA LEU A 65 -14.06 10.68 -11.73
C LEU A 65 -15.09 10.71 -10.61
N ARG A 66 -16.29 11.23 -10.90
CA ARG A 66 -17.40 11.22 -9.94
C ARG A 66 -17.85 9.79 -9.64
N MET A 67 -17.92 8.96 -10.68
CA MET A 67 -18.27 7.55 -10.54
C MET A 67 -17.19 6.79 -9.77
N ALA A 68 -15.91 7.00 -10.10
CA ALA A 68 -14.77 6.43 -9.36
C ALA A 68 -14.82 6.78 -7.86
N GLU A 69 -15.09 8.03 -7.51
CA GLU A 69 -15.22 8.47 -6.11
C GLU A 69 -16.41 7.79 -5.41
N GLN A 70 -17.55 7.66 -6.08
CA GLN A 70 -18.73 6.98 -5.53
C GLN A 70 -18.48 5.49 -5.30
N ILE A 71 -17.82 4.82 -6.26
CA ILE A 71 -17.43 3.41 -6.16
C ILE A 71 -16.46 3.24 -4.98
N ALA A 72 -15.43 4.07 -4.89
CA ALA A 72 -14.47 4.00 -3.79
C ALA A 72 -15.12 4.23 -2.42
N ALA A 73 -16.04 5.20 -2.30
CA ALA A 73 -16.81 5.41 -1.09
C ALA A 73 -17.72 4.21 -0.77
N SER A 74 -18.28 3.55 -1.79
CA SER A 74 -19.08 2.33 -1.61
C SER A 74 -18.25 1.17 -1.09
N CYS A 75 -17.06 0.94 -1.67
CA CYS A 75 -16.10 -0.05 -1.18
C CYS A 75 -15.72 0.22 0.28
N LEU A 76 -15.42 1.47 0.63
CA LEU A 76 -15.06 1.83 2.01
C LEU A 76 -16.20 1.55 2.99
N ARG A 77 -17.45 1.92 2.66
CA ARG A 77 -18.61 1.59 3.51
C ARG A 77 -18.80 0.09 3.65
N PHE A 78 -18.69 -0.63 2.54
CA PHE A 78 -18.83 -2.08 2.50
C PHE A 78 -17.78 -2.79 3.37
N LEU A 79 -16.57 -2.23 3.47
CA LEU A 79 -15.52 -2.71 4.38
C LEU A 79 -15.74 -2.23 5.84
N ALA A 80 -16.25 -1.02 6.05
CA ALA A 80 -16.35 -0.36 7.37
C ALA A 80 -17.47 -0.88 8.29
N ASP A 81 -18.50 -1.56 7.78
CA ASP A 81 -19.66 -2.07 8.54
C ASP A 81 -19.34 -3.14 9.61
N ALA A 82 -18.06 -3.31 9.99
CA ALA A 82 -17.59 -4.23 11.03
C ALA A 82 -17.33 -3.57 12.41
N GLU A 83 -17.39 -2.24 12.53
CA GLU A 83 -16.92 -1.54 13.75
C GLU A 83 -18.00 -0.81 14.59
N GLN A 84 -19.27 -0.79 14.17
CA GLN A 84 -20.31 -0.03 14.87
C GLN A 84 -21.15 -0.87 15.86
N GLU A 85 -20.50 -1.62 16.75
CA GLU A 85 -21.20 -2.19 17.90
C GLU A 85 -20.39 -2.01 19.19
N THR A 86 -20.99 -1.32 20.15
CA THR A 86 -20.48 -1.00 21.49
C THR A 86 -20.18 -2.23 22.37
N THR A 87 -20.44 -3.43 21.85
CA THR A 87 -20.13 -4.71 22.50
C THR A 87 -19.08 -5.41 21.64
N PRO A 88 -17.90 -5.72 22.18
CA PRO A 88 -16.88 -6.33 21.36
C PRO A 88 -17.35 -7.70 20.89
N LEU A 89 -17.26 -7.96 19.58
CA LEU A 89 -17.85 -9.09 18.86
C LEU A 89 -17.51 -10.49 19.44
N TRP A 90 -16.47 -10.59 20.27
CA TRP A 90 -16.11 -11.82 21.01
C TRP A 90 -17.02 -12.13 22.21
N MET A 91 -17.79 -11.16 22.70
CA MET A 91 -18.83 -11.35 23.71
C MET A 91 -20.20 -11.73 23.11
N LYS A 92 -20.36 -11.63 21.78
CA LYS A 92 -21.59 -12.03 21.10
C LYS A 92 -21.62 -13.55 20.92
N LEU A 93 -22.57 -14.20 21.56
CA LEU A 93 -22.91 -15.60 21.30
C LEU A 93 -23.27 -15.74 19.81
N SER A 94 -22.59 -16.66 19.10
CA SER A 94 -22.87 -16.91 17.69
C SER A 94 -24.37 -17.15 17.47
N PRO A 95 -25.00 -16.55 16.43
CA PRO A 95 -26.41 -16.77 16.17
C PRO A 95 -26.68 -18.28 16.10
N ARG A 96 -27.60 -18.74 16.97
CA ARG A 96 -27.98 -20.14 17.10
C ARG A 96 -28.34 -20.65 15.69
N ARG A 97 -27.67 -21.73 15.24
CA ARG A 97 -27.70 -22.32 13.87
C ARG A 97 -29.10 -22.43 13.21
N GLY A 98 -30.19 -22.34 13.98
CA GLY A 98 -31.57 -22.38 13.48
C GLY A 98 -32.13 -21.07 12.90
N ARG A 99 -31.55 -19.88 13.15
CA ARG A 99 -32.15 -18.61 12.67
C ARG A 99 -31.70 -18.17 11.26
N ARG A 100 -30.79 -18.91 10.62
CA ARG A 100 -30.35 -18.67 9.22
C ARG A 100 -31.27 -19.27 8.16
N ARG A 101 -32.25 -20.11 8.52
CA ARG A 101 -33.09 -20.87 7.55
C ARG A 101 -34.41 -20.20 7.14
N GLY A 102 -34.66 -18.94 7.49
CA GLY A 102 -35.98 -18.31 7.31
C GLY A 102 -35.96 -16.93 6.68
N ARG A 103 -35.03 -16.64 5.77
CA ARG A 103 -35.05 -15.39 4.99
C ARG A 103 -34.43 -15.59 3.62
N GLU A 104 -35.13 -16.35 2.77
CA GLU A 104 -34.94 -16.26 1.33
C GLU A 104 -35.17 -14.79 0.93
N GLY A 105 -34.11 -14.07 0.56
CA GLY A 105 -34.15 -12.66 0.15
C GLY A 105 -33.52 -11.62 1.09
N ALA A 106 -32.66 -11.98 2.05
CA ALA A 106 -31.83 -11.01 2.79
C ALA A 106 -30.40 -10.91 2.22
N PRO A 107 -29.74 -9.73 2.21
CA PRO A 107 -28.41 -9.52 1.61
C PRO A 107 -27.33 -10.13 2.52
N GLY A 108 -27.24 -11.46 2.52
CA GLY A 108 -26.57 -12.24 3.56
C GLY A 108 -25.19 -12.79 3.23
N ASP A 109 -24.78 -12.82 1.96
CA ASP A 109 -23.53 -13.49 1.54
C ASP A 109 -22.64 -12.56 0.70
N ALA A 110 -22.48 -11.32 1.16
CA ALA A 110 -21.60 -10.36 0.53
C ALA A 110 -20.16 -10.91 0.49
N THR A 111 -19.65 -11.22 -0.70
CA THR A 111 -18.33 -11.83 -0.88
C THR A 111 -17.27 -10.80 -1.24
N MET A 112 -16.00 -11.14 -1.05
CA MET A 112 -14.89 -10.37 -1.61
C MET A 112 -14.94 -10.28 -3.15
N GLY A 113 -15.70 -11.16 -3.80
CA GLY A 113 -16.04 -11.08 -5.22
C GLY A 113 -16.80 -9.80 -5.58
N GLU A 114 -17.72 -9.34 -4.74
CA GLU A 114 -18.44 -8.08 -4.96
C GLU A 114 -17.48 -6.87 -4.88
N VAL A 115 -16.51 -6.92 -3.95
CA VAL A 115 -15.45 -5.90 -3.86
C VAL A 115 -14.57 -5.92 -5.10
N LEU A 116 -14.24 -7.12 -5.61
CA LEU A 116 -13.47 -7.27 -6.83
C LEU A 116 -14.20 -6.68 -8.05
N GLU A 117 -15.52 -6.87 -8.16
CA GLU A 117 -16.34 -6.25 -9.21
C GLU A 117 -16.33 -4.72 -9.10
N MET A 118 -16.52 -4.18 -7.89
CA MET A 118 -16.41 -2.74 -7.65
C MET A 118 -15.02 -2.19 -8.04
N PHE A 119 -13.94 -2.92 -7.74
CA PHE A 119 -12.59 -2.56 -8.18
C PHE A 119 -12.44 -2.65 -9.71
N GLY A 120 -13.13 -3.58 -10.37
CA GLY A 120 -13.21 -3.66 -11.83
C GLY A 120 -13.83 -2.40 -12.44
N HIS A 121 -14.96 -1.95 -11.90
CA HIS A 121 -15.60 -0.70 -12.32
C HIS A 121 -14.74 0.52 -12.01
N LEU A 122 -14.09 0.55 -10.84
CA LEU A 122 -13.18 1.63 -10.45
C LEU A 122 -12.01 1.77 -11.43
N SER A 123 -11.41 0.64 -11.83
CA SER A 123 -10.36 0.59 -12.84
C SER A 123 -10.82 1.14 -14.18
N ALA A 124 -12.01 0.74 -14.66
CA ALA A 124 -12.58 1.25 -15.90
C ALA A 124 -12.76 2.78 -15.86
N CYS A 125 -13.31 3.32 -14.77
CA CYS A 125 -13.46 4.77 -14.60
C CYS A 125 -12.11 5.51 -14.58
N LEU A 126 -11.06 4.93 -13.99
CA LEU A 126 -9.73 5.55 -13.98
C LEU A 126 -9.03 5.48 -15.35
N ALA A 127 -9.31 4.45 -16.15
CA ALA A 127 -8.73 4.28 -17.47
C ALA A 127 -9.26 5.33 -18.48
N GLU A 128 -10.45 5.88 -18.25
CA GLU A 128 -11.02 6.97 -19.05
C GLU A 128 -10.36 8.33 -18.77
N GLU A 129 -9.58 8.45 -17.69
CA GLU A 129 -8.92 9.70 -17.31
C GLU A 129 -7.49 9.78 -17.83
N GLU A 130 -7.20 10.81 -18.64
CA GLU A 130 -5.86 11.06 -19.17
C GLU A 130 -4.89 11.67 -18.14
N LYS A 131 -5.33 11.89 -16.89
CA LYS A 131 -4.51 12.53 -15.86
C LYS A 131 -3.44 11.58 -15.34
N LEU A 132 -2.22 12.09 -15.19
CA LEU A 132 -1.06 11.32 -14.69
C LEU A 132 -1.32 10.64 -13.33
N TRP A 133 -2.00 11.34 -12.40
CA TRP A 133 -2.36 10.76 -11.11
C TRP A 133 -3.37 9.62 -11.25
N ALA A 134 -4.30 9.69 -12.21
CA ALA A 134 -5.29 8.64 -12.46
C ALA A 134 -4.61 7.38 -13.02
N ALA A 135 -3.59 7.53 -13.87
CA ALA A 135 -2.76 6.43 -14.33
C ALA A 135 -1.97 5.77 -13.18
N ALA A 136 -1.42 6.56 -12.26
CA ALA A 136 -0.74 6.05 -11.06
C ALA A 136 -1.72 5.32 -10.11
N ALA A 137 -2.91 5.89 -9.88
CA ALA A 137 -3.97 5.27 -9.11
C ALA A 137 -4.45 3.96 -9.75
N LEU A 138 -4.62 3.94 -11.08
CA LEU A 138 -5.00 2.75 -11.85
C LEU A 138 -4.00 1.61 -11.64
N GLY A 139 -2.70 1.90 -11.69
CA GLY A 139 -1.66 0.91 -11.44
C GLY A 139 -1.75 0.25 -10.05
N LYS A 140 -2.16 1.02 -9.03
CA LYS A 140 -2.35 0.52 -7.65
C LYS A 140 -3.68 -0.24 -7.50
N VAL A 141 -4.74 0.24 -8.14
CA VAL A 141 -6.04 -0.45 -8.18
C VAL A 141 -5.89 -1.82 -8.85
N GLU A 142 -5.20 -1.91 -9.99
CA GLU A 142 -4.89 -3.18 -10.64
C GLU A 142 -4.01 -4.10 -9.78
N ALA A 143 -3.02 -3.53 -9.08
CA ALA A 143 -2.22 -4.29 -8.13
C ALA A 143 -3.09 -4.87 -6.99
N MET A 144 -4.05 -4.12 -6.44
CA MET A 144 -4.92 -4.63 -5.38
C MET A 144 -6.00 -5.59 -5.90
N LYS A 145 -6.45 -5.45 -7.15
CA LYS A 145 -7.32 -6.43 -7.84
C LYS A 145 -6.70 -7.81 -7.91
N GLU A 146 -5.39 -7.90 -8.20
CA GLU A 146 -4.65 -9.16 -8.20
C GLU A 146 -4.79 -9.90 -6.85
N GLY A 147 -4.69 -9.17 -5.73
CA GLY A 147 -4.88 -9.70 -4.39
C GLY A 147 -6.32 -10.11 -4.11
N LEU A 148 -7.28 -9.24 -4.43
CA LEU A 148 -8.72 -9.50 -4.31
C LEU A 148 -9.13 -10.78 -5.04
N TYR A 149 -8.58 -11.02 -6.23
CA TYR A 149 -8.84 -12.23 -7.00
C TYR A 149 -8.48 -13.52 -6.24
N GLN A 150 -7.38 -13.50 -5.47
CA GLN A 150 -6.96 -14.67 -4.68
C GLN A 150 -7.92 -14.98 -3.53
N ILE A 151 -8.64 -13.97 -3.03
CA ILE A 151 -9.53 -14.08 -1.88
C ILE A 151 -11.01 -13.90 -2.22
N LYS A 152 -11.37 -13.88 -3.51
CA LYS A 152 -12.73 -13.55 -3.98
C LYS A 152 -13.84 -14.42 -3.37
N ASP A 153 -13.54 -15.69 -3.07
CA ASP A 153 -14.52 -16.64 -2.51
C ASP A 153 -14.66 -16.53 -0.99
N LEU A 154 -13.96 -15.59 -0.34
CA LEU A 154 -14.09 -15.35 1.09
C LEU A 154 -15.26 -14.40 1.37
N LEU A 155 -15.91 -14.60 2.50
CA LEU A 155 -17.00 -13.75 2.96
C LEU A 155 -16.44 -12.46 3.54
N VAL A 156 -17.16 -11.37 3.32
CA VAL A 156 -16.87 -10.09 3.97
C VAL A 156 -17.38 -10.19 5.40
N GLU A 157 -16.51 -9.87 6.36
CA GLU A 157 -16.78 -10.08 7.78
C GLU A 157 -17.95 -9.20 8.27
N ARG A 158 -19.17 -9.74 8.17
CA ARG A 158 -20.38 -9.17 8.74
C ARG A 158 -20.80 -10.02 9.93
N GLU A 159 -20.66 -9.46 11.14
CA GLU A 159 -21.13 -10.07 12.40
C GLU A 159 -20.71 -11.54 12.62
N ILE A 160 -19.42 -11.86 12.39
CA ILE A 160 -18.88 -13.21 12.62
C ILE A 160 -18.26 -13.33 14.03
N GLY A 161 -18.42 -14.48 14.67
CA GLY A 161 -17.79 -14.74 15.97
C GLY A 161 -16.27 -14.84 15.88
N TYR A 162 -15.56 -14.56 16.99
CA TYR A 162 -14.08 -14.51 17.06
C TYR A 162 -13.36 -15.70 16.39
N ARG A 163 -13.84 -16.93 16.59
CA ARG A 163 -13.23 -18.13 15.98
C ARG A 163 -13.31 -18.12 14.45
N GLU A 164 -14.43 -17.64 13.90
CA GLU A 164 -14.60 -17.56 12.45
C GLU A 164 -13.79 -16.40 11.88
N ALA A 165 -13.71 -15.25 12.57
CA ALA A 165 -12.83 -14.14 12.17
C ALA A 165 -11.36 -14.59 12.09
N ARG A 166 -10.85 -15.27 13.12
CA ARG A 166 -9.47 -15.81 13.09
C ARG A 166 -9.25 -16.85 12.00
N ARG A 167 -10.27 -17.62 11.65
CA ARG A 167 -10.24 -18.57 10.54
C ARG A 167 -10.17 -17.83 9.20
N GLN A 168 -10.98 -16.79 9.00
CA GLN A 168 -10.93 -15.95 7.80
C GLN A 168 -9.57 -15.23 7.67
N ASP A 169 -9.05 -14.65 8.75
CA ASP A 169 -7.70 -14.06 8.78
C ASP A 169 -6.62 -15.04 8.29
N SER A 170 -6.66 -16.27 8.81
CA SER A 170 -5.72 -17.32 8.44
C SER A 170 -5.90 -17.77 6.99
N LEU A 171 -7.13 -17.78 6.49
CA LEU A 171 -7.43 -18.10 5.09
C LEU A 171 -6.95 -17.01 4.14
N VAL A 172 -7.18 -15.74 4.45
CA VAL A 172 -6.66 -14.59 3.69
C VAL A 172 -5.14 -14.68 3.59
N GLN A 173 -4.46 -14.80 4.73
CA GLN A 173 -3.00 -14.91 4.78
C GLN A 173 -2.49 -16.09 3.95
N LYS A 174 -3.10 -17.27 4.11
CA LYS A 174 -2.71 -18.47 3.37
C LYS A 174 -2.92 -18.32 1.86
N ARG A 175 -4.06 -17.78 1.42
CA ARG A 175 -4.38 -17.59 0.01
C ARG A 175 -3.46 -16.55 -0.63
N LEU A 176 -3.27 -15.40 0.01
CA LEU A 176 -2.39 -14.34 -0.49
C LEU A 176 -0.91 -14.77 -0.48
N SER A 177 -0.42 -15.39 0.60
CA SER A 177 0.97 -15.88 0.66
C SER A 177 1.28 -16.92 -0.44
N LYS A 178 0.31 -17.78 -0.76
CA LYS A 178 0.47 -18.80 -1.79
C LYS A 178 0.30 -18.22 -3.20
N GLY A 179 -0.71 -17.37 -3.39
CA GLY A 179 -1.11 -16.84 -4.70
C GLY A 179 -0.24 -15.69 -5.20
N LEU A 180 0.32 -14.87 -4.31
CA LEU A 180 1.14 -13.72 -4.70
C LEU A 180 2.62 -14.13 -4.81
N GLY A 181 3.15 -14.03 -6.03
CA GLY A 181 4.55 -14.33 -6.37
C GLY A 181 5.52 -13.16 -6.10
N HIS A 182 6.81 -13.35 -6.37
CA HIS A 182 7.83 -12.29 -6.26
C HIS A 182 7.60 -11.11 -7.21
N SER A 183 7.06 -11.38 -8.40
CA SER A 183 6.71 -10.38 -9.40
C SER A 183 5.37 -9.70 -9.12
N SER A 184 4.62 -10.15 -8.11
CA SER A 184 3.31 -9.60 -7.78
C SER A 184 3.42 -8.13 -7.37
N ARG A 185 2.66 -7.28 -8.07
CA ARG A 185 2.52 -5.86 -7.71
C ARG A 185 1.67 -5.72 -6.46
N CYS A 186 0.71 -6.61 -6.25
CA CYS A 186 -0.07 -6.67 -5.02
C CYS A 186 0.85 -6.88 -3.81
N LEU A 187 1.69 -7.93 -3.85
CA LEU A 187 2.59 -8.25 -2.73
C LEU A 187 3.54 -7.09 -2.42
N PHE A 188 4.04 -6.42 -3.46
CA PHE A 188 4.90 -5.27 -3.29
C PHE A 188 4.14 -4.08 -2.68
N THR A 189 2.91 -3.83 -3.12
CA THR A 189 2.04 -2.79 -2.54
C THR A 189 1.75 -3.05 -1.07
N LEU A 190 1.45 -4.30 -0.69
CA LEU A 190 1.26 -4.72 0.69
C LEU A 190 2.53 -4.54 1.53
N LEU A 191 3.71 -4.84 0.96
CA LEU A 191 4.99 -4.62 1.64
C LEU A 191 5.24 -3.13 1.88
N VAL A 192 5.00 -2.28 0.88
CA VAL A 192 5.12 -0.82 1.02
C VAL A 192 4.15 -0.34 2.10
N TYR A 193 2.90 -0.80 2.10
CA TYR A 193 1.95 -0.45 3.15
C TYR A 193 2.40 -0.94 4.54
N TYR A 194 2.89 -2.18 4.66
CA TYR A 194 3.39 -2.73 5.92
C TYR A 194 4.56 -1.90 6.50
N LEU A 195 5.48 -1.43 5.65
CA LEU A 195 6.66 -0.67 6.07
C LEU A 195 6.36 0.82 6.32
N TYR A 196 5.50 1.41 5.50
CA TYR A 196 5.30 2.86 5.45
C TYR A 196 3.96 3.33 6.01
N GLY A 197 2.97 2.44 6.09
CA GLY A 197 1.58 2.76 6.44
C GLY A 197 0.85 3.52 5.34
N ALA A 198 1.41 3.57 4.13
CA ALA A 198 0.89 4.32 2.99
C ALA A 198 0.99 3.50 1.70
N VAL A 199 0.02 3.70 0.79
CA VAL A 199 0.02 3.11 -0.55
C VAL A 199 0.56 4.14 -1.55
N SER A 200 1.88 4.29 -1.56
CA SER A 200 2.60 5.22 -2.43
C SER A 200 3.52 4.48 -3.39
N ASP A 201 3.80 5.08 -4.55
CA ASP A 201 4.87 4.57 -5.41
C ASP A 201 6.20 4.73 -4.66
N LEU A 202 6.99 3.65 -4.64
CA LEU A 202 8.32 3.68 -4.06
C LEU A 202 9.28 4.29 -5.08
N GLU A 203 9.16 5.60 -5.27
CA GLU A 203 10.17 6.41 -5.91
C GLU A 203 11.30 6.59 -4.90
N VAL A 204 12.26 5.68 -4.94
CA VAL A 204 13.62 6.03 -4.53
C VAL A 204 14.24 6.65 -5.77
N ASP A 205 14.19 7.98 -5.85
CA ASP A 205 14.60 8.69 -7.06
C ASP A 205 16.06 8.40 -7.42
N LEU A 206 16.90 8.14 -6.42
CA LEU A 206 18.30 7.74 -6.59
C LEU A 206 18.74 6.80 -5.45
N CYS A 207 19.22 5.59 -5.76
CA CYS A 207 19.94 4.74 -4.81
C CYS A 207 21.31 4.40 -5.39
N GLY A 208 22.39 4.70 -4.67
CA GLY A 208 23.76 4.49 -5.13
C GLY A 208 24.67 3.95 -4.04
N LEU A 209 25.51 2.99 -4.40
CA LEU A 209 26.67 2.56 -3.62
C LEU A 209 27.88 3.34 -4.14
N PHE A 210 28.37 4.27 -3.33
CA PHE A 210 29.59 5.01 -3.63
C PHE A 210 30.72 4.43 -2.78
N GLY A 211 31.76 3.93 -3.44
CA GLY A 211 33.04 3.71 -2.76
C GLY A 211 33.73 5.06 -2.63
N ASP A 212 34.10 5.45 -1.41
CA ASP A 212 35.15 6.47 -1.32
C ASP A 212 36.50 5.82 -1.68
N GLY A 213 37.45 6.61 -2.17
CA GLY A 213 38.78 6.13 -2.57
C GLY A 213 39.58 5.46 -1.44
N ALA A 214 39.08 5.43 -0.20
CA ALA A 214 39.66 4.78 0.96
C ALA A 214 39.03 3.41 1.27
N GLY A 215 38.22 2.85 0.37
CA GLY A 215 37.66 1.49 0.51
C GLY A 215 36.41 1.42 1.40
N ARG A 216 35.88 2.56 1.86
CA ARG A 216 34.64 2.62 2.65
C ARG A 216 33.44 2.63 1.71
N ARG A 217 32.58 1.61 1.83
CA ARG A 217 31.33 1.51 1.06
C ARG A 217 30.26 2.39 1.73
N ARG A 218 29.82 3.43 1.02
CA ARG A 218 28.75 4.33 1.44
C ARG A 218 27.49 4.04 0.64
N VAL A 219 26.35 3.92 1.32
CA VAL A 219 25.05 3.74 0.69
C VAL A 219 24.30 5.07 0.79
N SER A 220 23.91 5.62 -0.36
CA SER A 220 23.14 6.85 -0.44
C SER A 220 21.78 6.57 -1.04
N ALA A 221 20.72 7.03 -0.37
CA ALA A 221 19.34 6.96 -0.88
C ALA A 221 18.79 8.38 -0.99
N GLY A 222 18.08 8.64 -2.08
CA GLY A 222 17.73 9.96 -2.53
C GLY A 222 16.25 10.09 -2.88
N LYS A 223 15.64 11.23 -2.55
CA LYS A 223 14.25 11.57 -2.88
C LYS A 223 14.13 13.00 -3.38
N VAL A 224 13.49 13.19 -4.52
CA VAL A 224 13.16 14.48 -5.10
C VAL A 224 11.74 14.83 -4.67
N LEU A 225 11.54 16.06 -4.20
CA LEU A 225 10.25 16.59 -3.77
C LEU A 225 9.80 17.67 -4.76
N THR A 226 8.51 17.71 -5.00
CA THR A 226 7.87 18.72 -5.87
C THR A 226 7.60 20.03 -5.14
N ALA A 227 7.64 20.05 -3.80
CA ALA A 227 7.46 21.24 -2.96
C ALA A 227 8.24 21.13 -1.64
N GLY A 228 8.63 22.28 -1.08
CA GLY A 228 9.49 22.40 0.11
C GLY A 228 8.77 22.53 1.46
N ASP A 229 7.53 22.05 1.60
CA ASP A 229 6.83 22.09 2.89
C ASP A 229 7.59 21.22 3.92
N GLU A 230 7.86 21.75 5.12
CA GLU A 230 8.48 21.05 6.24
C GLU A 230 7.76 19.73 6.59
N ARG A 231 6.45 19.65 6.37
CA ARG A 231 5.69 18.39 6.51
C ARG A 231 6.12 17.34 5.47
N MET A 232 6.35 17.75 4.23
CA MET A 232 6.82 16.88 3.15
C MET A 232 8.27 16.46 3.37
N VAL A 233 9.12 17.39 3.79
CA VAL A 233 10.51 17.10 4.19
C VAL A 233 10.53 16.10 5.36
N GLY A 234 9.67 16.30 6.36
CA GLY A 234 9.53 15.38 7.50
C GLY A 234 9.03 13.98 7.10
N SER A 235 8.13 13.89 6.13
CA SER A 235 7.69 12.61 5.56
C SER A 235 8.79 11.92 4.77
N ALA A 236 9.51 12.67 3.93
CA ALA A 236 10.63 12.19 3.13
C ALA A 236 11.78 11.69 4.02
N LEU A 237 12.11 12.41 5.09
CA LEU A 237 13.08 11.99 6.11
C LEU A 237 12.69 10.66 6.75
N LYS A 238 11.43 10.54 7.20
CA LYS A 238 10.93 9.29 7.80
C LYS A 238 10.97 8.13 6.82
N GLN A 239 10.68 8.37 5.54
CA GLN A 239 10.73 7.36 4.50
C GLN A 239 12.18 6.94 4.20
N LEU A 240 13.09 7.89 4.02
CA LEU A 240 14.51 7.61 3.75
C LEU A 240 15.21 6.94 4.94
N ASP A 241 14.93 7.34 6.18
CA ASP A 241 15.44 6.67 7.39
C ASP A 241 15.01 5.20 7.47
N ARG A 242 13.75 4.93 7.10
CA ARG A 242 13.23 3.55 7.02
C ARG A 242 13.89 2.75 5.89
N VAL A 243 14.17 3.38 4.75
CA VAL A 243 14.86 2.75 3.60
C VAL A 243 16.33 2.44 3.92
N LEU A 244 17.04 3.39 4.52
CA LEU A 244 18.46 3.24 4.89
C LEU A 244 18.64 2.19 6.00
N GLY A 245 17.64 2.04 6.87
CA GLY A 245 17.63 1.06 7.95
C GLY A 245 18.78 1.25 8.95
N LYS A 246 19.02 0.25 9.79
CA LYS A 246 20.18 0.22 10.71
C LYS A 246 21.19 -0.81 10.22
N ARG A 247 22.19 -0.37 9.45
CA ARG A 247 23.31 -1.23 9.02
C ARG A 247 24.61 -0.73 9.66
N ALA A 248 25.03 -1.40 10.74
CA ALA A 248 26.17 -1.00 11.56
C ALA A 248 27.54 -0.97 10.83
N ALA A 249 27.64 -1.57 9.63
CA ALA A 249 28.88 -1.68 8.87
C ALA A 249 29.00 -0.72 7.67
N LEU A 250 27.99 0.12 7.40
CA LEU A 250 27.95 1.00 6.22
C LEU A 250 27.61 2.44 6.62
N ASP A 251 28.29 3.42 6.01
CA ASP A 251 27.96 4.83 6.14
C ASP A 251 26.68 5.10 5.32
N LEU A 252 25.57 5.43 5.99
CA LEU A 252 24.24 5.61 5.41
C LEU A 252 23.91 7.10 5.29
N ARG A 253 23.57 7.56 4.08
CA ARG A 253 23.19 8.95 3.83
C ARG A 253 21.89 9.08 3.07
N GLY A 254 21.03 9.97 3.53
CA GLY A 254 19.82 10.36 2.83
C GLY A 254 20.04 11.66 2.06
N HIS A 255 19.46 11.79 0.88
CA HIS A 255 19.51 13.00 0.08
C HIS A 255 18.09 13.42 -0.31
N ILE A 256 17.77 14.70 -0.14
CA ILE A 256 16.47 15.28 -0.47
C ILE A 256 16.71 16.47 -1.40
N TRP A 257 16.01 16.54 -2.53
CA TRP A 257 16.12 17.65 -3.47
C TRP A 257 14.76 18.32 -3.69
N TRP A 258 14.70 19.65 -3.78
CA TRP A 258 13.56 20.37 -4.36
C TRP A 258 13.99 21.74 -4.88
N VAL A 259 13.15 22.39 -5.70
CA VAL A 259 13.44 23.69 -6.30
C VAL A 259 13.29 24.80 -5.26
N GLY A 260 14.35 25.60 -5.06
CA GLY A 260 14.36 26.68 -4.07
C GLY A 260 14.64 26.19 -2.65
N ALA A 261 15.31 25.04 -2.51
CA ALA A 261 15.71 24.54 -1.20
C ALA A 261 16.90 25.34 -0.67
N GLU A 262 16.89 25.69 0.61
CA GLU A 262 18.13 26.12 1.27
C GLU A 262 18.99 24.88 1.57
N PRO A 263 20.20 24.77 1.00
CA PRO A 263 21.04 23.62 1.24
C PRO A 263 21.40 23.51 2.72
N ARG A 264 21.04 22.38 3.33
CA ARG A 264 21.30 22.13 4.76
C ARG A 264 21.47 20.65 5.04
N SER A 265 22.18 20.33 6.11
CA SER A 265 22.31 18.96 6.61
C SER A 265 21.53 18.78 7.89
N LEU A 266 20.96 17.60 8.05
CA LEU A 266 20.12 17.22 9.18
C LEU A 266 20.61 15.87 9.70
N MET A 267 20.62 15.72 11.02
CA MET A 267 20.81 14.41 11.65
C MET A 267 19.46 13.89 12.14
N TYR A 268 19.09 12.69 11.69
CA TYR A 268 17.86 12.05 12.13
C TYR A 268 18.16 10.59 12.50
N ARG A 269 17.90 10.24 13.76
CA ARG A 269 18.09 8.89 14.33
C ARG A 269 19.48 8.27 14.10
N GLY A 270 20.52 9.11 14.05
CA GLY A 270 21.92 8.70 13.88
C GLY A 270 22.39 8.61 12.43
N ASN A 271 21.52 8.88 11.45
CA ASN A 271 21.85 8.95 10.04
C ASN A 271 21.92 10.42 9.56
N TRP A 272 22.79 10.70 8.59
CA TRP A 272 22.92 12.02 7.99
C TRP A 272 22.01 12.16 6.77
N PHE A 273 21.27 13.27 6.72
CA PHE A 273 20.42 13.65 5.61
C PHE A 273 20.87 15.00 5.04
N PHE A 274 20.92 15.11 3.72
CA PHE A 274 21.36 16.30 3.02
C PHE A 274 20.23 16.82 2.16
N ILE A 275 19.89 18.09 2.38
CA ILE A 275 18.94 18.83 1.56
C ILE A 275 19.72 19.62 0.54
N HIS A 276 19.31 19.53 -0.71
CA HIS A 276 19.95 20.17 -1.84
C HIS A 276 18.94 21.00 -2.62
N ASP A 277 19.38 22.15 -3.10
CA ASP A 277 18.64 22.90 -4.10
C ASP A 277 18.72 22.20 -5.46
N LEU A 278 17.57 22.04 -6.10
CA LEU A 278 17.49 21.56 -7.46
C LEU A 278 17.47 22.76 -8.41
N LYS A 279 18.65 23.07 -8.99
CA LYS A 279 18.77 24.10 -10.03
C LYS A 279 18.34 23.51 -11.38
N LEU A 280 17.26 24.05 -11.95
CA LEU A 280 16.77 23.74 -13.29
C LEU A 280 17.50 24.56 -14.35
#